data_AF-A0A1F1KJA3-F1
#
_entry.id   AF-A0A1F1KJA3-F1
#
_cell.length_a   1.000
_cell.length_b   1.000
_cell.length_c   1.000
_cell.angle_alpha   90.00
_cell.angle_beta   90.00
_cell.angle_gamma   90.00
#
_symmetry.space_group_name_H-M   'P 1'
#
loop_
_entity.id
_entity.type
_entity.pdbx_description
1 polymer ?
#
loop_
_entity_poly.entity_id
_entity_poly.type
_entity_poly.pdbx_seq_one_letter_code
_entity_poly.pdbx_strand_id
1 'polypeptide(L)'
;MSPKPGKSRVRVVPAAGAVLYRMDGDSPLCAVVHRPRYDDWSLPKGKVDAGEALPVTAVREIEEETGFAAELRSRIGTTAYPLKENTRKEVTYWSALATGGDFHPNSEVDEIRWVPVDEAKCLVSYPLDRKILTRFDDAPRARSVLLLVRHAKAGRRSEWSGNDDLRPLEKNGRVQAEMLAPMLRAFGVTRLHSAPRVRCEQTLAPLADELGASISTEPALSDEAYLDDPVAAVSRLTRIAGAEGIAAVSSQGTAIPGMVRDLAGPAGLDVGDASTKKAGVWVLGFDGGTVVHADYYPSPLPLF
;
A
#
# COMPACT_ATOMS: atom_id res chain seq x y z
N MET A 1 -27.68 42.41 10.16
CA MET A 1 -26.40 41.67 10.06
C MET A 1 -26.54 40.67 8.92
N SER A 2 -25.90 40.94 7.78
CA SER A 2 -25.88 40.03 6.63
C SER A 2 -25.07 38.76 6.98
N PRO A 3 -25.48 37.58 6.51
CA PRO A 3 -24.74 36.34 6.74
C PRO A 3 -23.37 36.40 6.04
N LYS A 4 -22.31 35.99 6.73
CA LYS A 4 -20.95 35.87 6.17
C LYS A 4 -20.98 34.88 4.98
N PRO A 5 -20.32 35.19 3.86
CA PRO A 5 -20.24 34.26 2.73
C PRO A 5 -19.50 32.98 3.17
N GLY A 6 -20.13 31.83 2.95
CA GLY A 6 -19.54 30.53 3.25
C GLY A 6 -18.24 30.35 2.48
N LYS A 7 -17.16 29.99 3.17
CA LYS A 7 -15.86 29.68 2.54
C LYS A 7 -16.08 28.61 1.47
N SER A 8 -15.74 28.90 0.21
CA SER A 8 -15.82 27.93 -0.88
C SER A 8 -14.96 26.71 -0.52
N ARG A 9 -15.55 25.51 -0.63
CA ARG A 9 -14.86 24.25 -0.30
C ARG A 9 -13.69 24.05 -1.26
N VAL A 10 -12.48 23.88 -0.74
CA VAL A 10 -11.28 23.59 -1.54
C VAL A 10 -11.46 22.25 -2.24
N ARG A 11 -11.30 22.20 -3.56
CA ARG A 11 -11.33 20.95 -4.33
C ARG A 11 -9.97 20.26 -4.22
N VAL A 12 -9.95 18.97 -3.91
CA VAL A 12 -8.70 18.18 -3.88
C VAL A 12 -8.59 17.37 -5.17
N VAL A 13 -7.42 17.45 -5.81
CA VAL A 13 -7.01 16.58 -6.93
C VAL A 13 -5.97 15.61 -6.39
N PRO A 14 -6.33 14.35 -6.11
CA PRO A 14 -5.37 13.37 -5.63
C PRO A 14 -4.48 12.88 -6.76
N ALA A 15 -3.28 12.53 -6.35
CA ALA A 15 -2.20 12.07 -7.19
C ALA A 15 -1.35 11.09 -6.39
N ALA A 16 -0.63 10.24 -7.11
CA ALA A 16 0.28 9.27 -6.52
C ALA A 16 1.61 9.33 -7.26
N GLY A 17 2.67 8.97 -6.56
CA GLY A 17 4.02 8.88 -7.12
C GLY A 17 4.91 8.01 -6.25
N ALA A 18 6.19 7.96 -6.58
CA ALA A 18 7.13 7.17 -5.81
C ALA A 18 8.55 7.73 -5.81
N VAL A 19 9.31 7.35 -4.80
CA VAL A 19 10.76 7.21 -4.94
C VAL A 19 10.98 5.82 -5.50
N LEU A 20 11.07 5.73 -6.83
CA LEU A 20 11.49 4.53 -7.53
C LEU A 20 12.99 4.32 -7.27
N TYR A 21 13.36 3.14 -6.79
CA TYR A 21 14.75 2.82 -6.48
C TYR A 21 15.12 1.41 -6.94
N ARG A 22 16.43 1.19 -7.15
CA ARG A 22 17.04 -0.13 -7.30
C ARG A 22 18.23 -0.24 -6.35
N MET A 23 18.64 -1.46 -6.04
CA MET A 23 19.78 -1.70 -5.15
C MET A 23 21.07 -1.80 -5.95
N ASP A 24 22.11 -1.11 -5.49
CA ASP A 24 23.51 -1.30 -5.88
C ASP A 24 24.27 -1.74 -4.62
N GLY A 25 24.47 -3.05 -4.48
CA GLY A 25 24.81 -3.67 -3.20
C GLY A 25 23.76 -3.36 -2.13
N ASP A 26 24.17 -2.77 -1.01
CA ASP A 26 23.28 -2.36 0.09
C ASP A 26 22.77 -0.91 -0.05
N SER A 27 23.16 -0.19 -1.11
CA SER A 27 22.83 1.23 -1.30
C SER A 27 21.72 1.41 -2.35
N PRO A 28 20.69 2.24 -2.10
CA PRO A 28 19.69 2.53 -3.11
C PRO A 28 20.18 3.56 -4.13
N LEU A 29 19.90 3.31 -5.40
CA LEU A 29 19.93 4.32 -6.46
C LEU A 29 18.49 4.72 -6.76
N CYS A 30 18.18 6.00 -6.63
CA CYS A 30 16.87 6.57 -6.90
C CYS A 30 16.78 7.05 -8.35
N ALA A 31 15.65 6.77 -9.00
CA ALA A 31 15.30 7.35 -10.27
C ALA A 31 14.78 8.79 -10.09
N VAL A 32 15.35 9.72 -10.85
CA VAL A 32 14.85 11.09 -11.01
C VAL A 32 14.59 11.30 -12.49
N VAL A 33 13.43 11.88 -12.83
CA VAL A 33 13.00 12.10 -14.21
C VAL A 33 13.11 13.57 -14.59
N HIS A 34 13.57 13.84 -15.81
CA HIS A 34 13.56 15.17 -16.42
C HIS A 34 12.30 15.34 -17.27
N ARG A 35 11.68 16.52 -17.20
CA ARG A 35 10.48 16.84 -17.97
C ARG A 35 10.72 18.05 -18.88
N PRO A 36 10.80 17.88 -20.21
CA PRO A 36 11.19 18.95 -21.13
C PRO A 36 10.17 20.10 -21.17
N ARG A 37 8.90 19.83 -20.85
CA ARG A 37 7.85 20.85 -20.78
C ARG A 37 8.14 21.94 -19.74
N TYR A 38 8.84 21.59 -18.67
CA TYR A 38 9.09 22.47 -17.53
C TYR A 38 10.59 22.73 -17.31
N ASP A 39 11.46 21.99 -18.00
CA ASP A 39 12.92 21.99 -17.79
C ASP A 39 13.25 21.73 -16.30
N ASP A 40 12.63 20.68 -15.74
CA ASP A 40 12.73 20.34 -14.33
C ASP A 40 13.07 18.86 -14.09
N TRP A 41 13.63 18.60 -12.92
CA TRP A 41 13.89 17.26 -12.39
C TRP A 41 12.97 16.98 -11.22
N SER A 42 12.25 15.86 -11.26
CA SER A 42 11.29 15.50 -10.23
C SER A 42 11.19 13.99 -10.00
N LEU A 43 10.44 13.61 -8.97
CA LEU A 43 10.04 12.21 -8.76
C LEU A 43 8.86 11.85 -9.68
N PRO A 44 8.78 10.58 -10.14
CA PRO A 44 7.69 10.14 -10.99
C PRO A 44 6.35 10.16 -10.25
N LYS A 45 5.33 10.76 -10.87
CA LYS A 45 4.00 10.97 -10.27
C LYS A 45 2.97 11.49 -11.29
N GLY A 46 1.72 11.10 -11.07
CA GLY A 46 0.60 11.71 -11.79
C GLY A 46 -0.73 11.57 -11.08
N LYS A 47 -1.81 11.82 -11.82
CA LYS A 47 -3.14 11.99 -11.24
C LYS A 47 -3.81 10.63 -11.11
N VAL A 48 -4.63 10.48 -10.08
CA VAL A 48 -5.47 9.28 -9.95
C VAL A 48 -6.52 9.29 -11.05
N ASP A 49 -6.64 8.18 -11.78
CA ASP A 49 -7.68 7.98 -12.78
C ASP A 49 -8.99 7.51 -12.14
N ALA A 50 -10.10 7.70 -12.86
CA ALA A 50 -11.41 7.29 -12.38
C ALA A 50 -11.45 5.78 -12.14
N GLY A 51 -11.85 5.36 -10.93
CA GLY A 51 -11.85 3.94 -10.57
C GLY A 51 -10.52 3.40 -10.05
N GLU A 52 -9.50 4.22 -9.87
CA GLU A 52 -8.17 3.80 -9.44
C GLU A 52 -7.92 4.07 -7.94
N ALA A 53 -7.19 3.17 -7.28
CA ALA A 53 -6.68 3.38 -5.93
C ALA A 53 -5.27 3.99 -5.99
N LEU A 54 -4.90 4.81 -5.00
CA LEU A 54 -3.60 5.50 -4.99
C LEU A 54 -2.37 4.57 -5.20
N PRO A 55 -2.28 3.38 -4.59
CA PRO A 55 -1.16 2.47 -4.85
C PRO A 55 -1.08 2.01 -6.32
N VAL A 56 -2.23 1.80 -6.96
CA VAL A 56 -2.33 1.40 -8.37
C VAL A 56 -1.87 2.56 -9.25
N THR A 57 -2.33 3.78 -8.96
CA THR A 57 -1.87 5.00 -9.63
C THR A 57 -0.36 5.15 -9.53
N ALA A 58 0.23 4.92 -8.35
CA ALA A 58 1.68 5.06 -8.19
C ALA A 58 2.46 4.13 -9.13
N VAL A 59 2.05 2.87 -9.26
CA VAL A 59 2.72 1.88 -10.12
C VAL A 59 2.51 2.21 -11.61
N ARG A 60 1.29 2.58 -12.00
CA ARG A 60 0.98 3.00 -13.37
C ARG A 60 1.84 4.19 -13.81
N GLU A 61 1.90 5.23 -12.98
CA GLU A 61 2.68 6.45 -13.28
C GLU A 61 4.19 6.17 -13.33
N ILE A 62 4.69 5.25 -12.50
CA ILE A 62 6.07 4.77 -12.64
C ILE A 62 6.28 4.13 -14.02
N GLU A 63 5.41 3.21 -14.42
CA GLU A 63 5.55 2.50 -15.70
C GLU A 63 5.45 3.47 -16.89
N GLU A 64 4.49 4.39 -16.88
CA GLU A 64 4.29 5.37 -17.95
C GLU A 64 5.46 6.36 -18.08
N GLU A 65 5.94 6.94 -16.98
CA GLU A 65 7.00 7.95 -17.01
C GLU A 65 8.40 7.33 -17.17
N THR A 66 8.62 6.11 -16.66
CA THR A 66 9.98 5.54 -16.55
C THR A 66 10.20 4.26 -17.35
N GLY A 67 9.15 3.57 -17.79
CA GLY A 67 9.23 2.25 -18.45
C GLY A 67 9.56 1.09 -17.52
N PHE A 68 9.70 1.33 -16.20
CA PHE A 68 10.02 0.29 -15.23
C PHE A 68 8.76 -0.29 -14.59
N ALA A 69 8.73 -1.62 -14.45
CA ALA A 69 7.86 -2.29 -13.50
C ALA A 69 8.40 -2.08 -12.08
N ALA A 70 7.50 -1.92 -11.11
CA ALA A 70 7.89 -1.70 -9.73
C ALA A 70 6.92 -2.35 -8.74
N GLU A 71 7.45 -2.66 -7.57
CA GLU A 71 6.66 -3.11 -6.43
C GLU A 71 6.78 -2.11 -5.29
N LEU A 72 5.63 -1.65 -4.78
CA LEU A 72 5.59 -0.75 -3.65
C LEU A 72 6.09 -1.43 -2.37
N ARG A 73 6.69 -0.62 -1.49
CA ARG A 73 7.15 -1.02 -0.15
C ARG A 73 6.42 -0.15 0.89
N SER A 74 7.10 0.83 1.48
CA SER A 74 6.52 1.71 2.50
C SER A 74 5.89 2.97 1.91
N ARG A 75 4.87 3.52 2.57
CA ARG A 75 4.40 4.88 2.26
C ARG A 75 5.36 5.88 2.88
N ILE A 76 5.86 6.82 2.07
CA ILE A 76 6.80 7.86 2.52
C ILE A 76 6.06 9.08 3.07
N GLY A 77 4.93 9.42 2.46
CA GLY A 77 4.04 10.48 2.93
C GLY A 77 3.45 11.31 1.81
N THR A 78 2.77 12.39 2.19
CA THR A 78 1.97 13.20 1.28
C THR A 78 2.49 14.63 1.21
N THR A 79 2.51 15.20 0.01
CA THR A 79 2.73 16.64 -0.24
C THR A 79 1.47 17.26 -0.83
N ALA A 80 1.29 18.56 -0.62
CA ALA A 80 0.16 19.27 -1.19
C ALA A 80 0.54 20.70 -1.59
N TYR A 81 0.06 21.14 -2.75
CA TYR A 81 0.29 22.50 -3.24
C TYR A 81 -0.95 23.05 -3.94
N PRO A 82 -1.18 24.37 -3.86
CA PRO A 82 -2.33 24.99 -4.50
C PRO A 82 -2.22 24.94 -6.02
N LEU A 83 -3.37 24.77 -6.67
CA LEU A 83 -3.61 24.99 -8.09
C LEU A 83 -4.50 26.23 -8.27
N LYS A 84 -4.91 26.51 -9.52
CA LYS A 84 -5.91 27.55 -9.83
C LYS A 84 -7.28 27.19 -9.24
N GLU A 85 -8.19 28.17 -9.18
CA GLU A 85 -9.62 27.97 -8.88
C GLU A 85 -9.92 27.26 -7.56
N ASN A 86 -9.26 27.65 -6.46
CA ASN A 86 -9.47 27.06 -5.13
C ASN A 86 -9.32 25.53 -5.12
N THR A 87 -8.41 25.02 -5.95
CA THR A 87 -8.07 23.60 -6.06
C THR A 87 -6.70 23.36 -5.43
N ARG A 88 -6.50 22.21 -4.79
CA ARG A 88 -5.22 21.76 -4.26
C ARG A 88 -4.88 20.41 -4.85
N LYS A 89 -3.65 20.24 -5.36
CA LYS A 89 -3.13 18.91 -5.72
C LYS A 89 -2.49 18.29 -4.49
N GLU A 90 -2.80 17.02 -4.24
CA GLU A 90 -2.27 16.25 -3.12
C GLU A 90 -1.64 14.98 -3.66
N VAL A 91 -0.34 14.82 -3.46
CA VAL A 91 0.44 13.70 -3.99
C VAL A 91 0.90 12.83 -2.85
N THR A 92 0.51 11.56 -2.84
CA THR A 92 1.03 10.58 -1.88
C THR A 92 2.15 9.78 -2.53
N TYR A 93 3.24 9.57 -1.79
CA TYR A 93 4.44 8.89 -2.30
C TYR A 93 4.70 7.59 -1.55
N TRP A 94 5.18 6.61 -2.30
CA TRP A 94 5.70 5.33 -1.80
C TRP A 94 7.17 5.16 -2.13
N SER A 95 7.87 4.33 -1.37
CA SER A 95 9.09 3.70 -1.86
C SER A 95 8.69 2.56 -2.78
N ALA A 96 9.35 2.45 -3.93
CA ALA A 96 9.02 1.43 -4.93
C ALA A 96 10.31 0.80 -5.46
N LEU A 97 10.43 -0.52 -5.33
CA LEU A 97 11.57 -1.27 -5.85
C LEU A 97 11.34 -1.56 -7.33
N ALA A 98 12.26 -1.16 -8.20
CA ALA A 98 12.24 -1.54 -9.60
C ALA A 98 12.48 -3.05 -9.76
N THR A 99 11.61 -3.73 -10.49
CA THR A 99 11.65 -5.19 -10.68
C THR A 99 11.94 -5.62 -12.11
N GLY A 100 11.91 -4.68 -13.05
CA GLY A 100 12.26 -4.91 -14.45
C GLY A 100 11.85 -3.73 -15.33
N GLY A 101 12.11 -3.85 -16.62
CA GLY A 101 11.85 -2.80 -17.61
C GLY A 101 13.07 -1.94 -17.90
N ASP A 102 12.91 -1.03 -18.85
CA ASP A 102 13.93 -0.14 -19.36
C ASP A 102 13.30 1.19 -19.78
N PHE A 103 14.07 2.27 -19.68
CA PHE A 103 13.57 3.60 -20.03
C PHE A 103 13.61 3.86 -21.54
N HIS A 104 12.50 4.36 -22.05
CA HIS A 104 12.40 4.97 -23.37
C HIS A 104 11.83 6.39 -23.24
N PRO A 105 12.48 7.41 -23.82
CA PRO A 105 11.92 8.77 -23.87
C PRO A 105 10.49 8.76 -24.40
N ASN A 106 9.62 9.48 -23.70
CA ASN A 106 8.20 9.59 -24.02
C ASN A 106 7.78 11.07 -24.07
N SER A 107 6.49 11.34 -24.23
CA SER A 107 5.98 12.70 -24.35
C SER A 107 6.11 13.55 -23.09
N GLU A 108 6.29 12.91 -21.92
CA GLU A 108 6.36 13.58 -20.63
C GLU A 108 7.79 13.64 -20.06
N VAL A 109 8.57 12.58 -20.27
CA VAL A 109 9.92 12.39 -19.74
C VAL A 109 10.89 12.06 -20.87
N ASP A 110 11.95 12.85 -21.00
CA ASP A 110 13.01 12.66 -22.01
C ASP A 110 14.30 12.07 -21.44
N GLU A 111 14.53 12.19 -20.13
CA GLU A 111 15.71 11.66 -19.45
C GLU A 111 15.35 11.08 -18.07
N ILE A 112 16.01 9.96 -17.71
CA ILE A 112 16.00 9.40 -16.35
C ILE A 112 17.44 9.26 -15.84
N ARG A 113 17.65 9.56 -14.56
CA ARG A 113 18.92 9.33 -13.87
C ARG A 113 18.73 8.46 -12.65
N TRP A 114 19.54 7.40 -12.56
CA TRP A 114 19.68 6.57 -11.37
C TRP A 114 20.86 7.07 -10.56
N VAL A 115 20.60 7.71 -9.43
CA VAL A 115 21.64 8.36 -8.61
C VAL A 115 21.49 8.03 -7.13
N PRO A 116 22.56 8.06 -6.33
CA PRO A 116 22.45 7.93 -4.87
C PRO A 116 21.46 8.95 -4.28
N VAL A 117 20.84 8.59 -3.17
CA VAL A 117 19.77 9.41 -2.57
C VAL A 117 20.18 10.85 -2.26
N ASP A 118 21.44 11.08 -1.83
CA ASP A 118 21.96 12.43 -1.57
C ASP A 118 22.12 13.26 -2.85
N GLU A 119 22.52 12.63 -3.94
CA GLU A 119 22.58 13.27 -5.25
C GLU A 119 21.16 13.53 -5.79
N ALA A 120 20.23 12.59 -5.62
CA ALA A 120 18.83 12.79 -5.97
C ALA A 120 18.24 14.01 -5.25
N LYS A 121 18.51 14.17 -3.95
CA LYS A 121 18.08 15.33 -3.17
C LYS A 121 18.60 16.63 -3.79
N CYS A 122 19.84 16.65 -4.26
CA CYS A 122 20.45 17.81 -4.91
C CYS A 122 19.88 18.09 -6.30
N LEU A 123 19.59 17.04 -7.06
CA LEU A 123 19.12 17.11 -8.45
C LEU A 123 17.68 17.59 -8.59
N VAL A 124 16.76 17.15 -7.72
CA VAL A 124 15.35 17.53 -7.83
C VAL A 124 15.15 19.05 -7.71
N SER A 125 14.37 19.60 -8.63
CA SER A 125 14.11 21.04 -8.73
C SER A 125 13.19 21.55 -7.61
N TYR A 126 12.36 20.67 -7.04
CA TYR A 126 11.33 21.07 -6.08
C TYR A 126 11.67 20.73 -4.62
N PRO A 127 11.52 21.69 -3.68
CA PRO A 127 11.70 21.43 -2.26
C PRO A 127 10.78 20.34 -1.69
N LEU A 128 9.59 20.15 -2.28
CA LEU A 128 8.66 19.11 -1.86
C LEU A 128 9.19 17.70 -2.19
N ASP A 129 9.76 17.50 -3.39
CA ASP A 129 10.37 16.22 -3.76
C ASP A 129 11.63 15.94 -2.92
N ARG A 130 12.43 16.98 -2.63
CA ARG A 130 13.58 16.87 -1.71
C ARG A 130 13.17 16.39 -0.33
N LYS A 131 12.04 16.89 0.22
CA LYS A 131 11.49 16.42 1.50
C LYS A 131 11.06 14.95 1.45
N ILE A 132 10.52 14.50 0.32
CA ILE A 132 10.15 13.09 0.14
C ILE A 132 11.40 12.21 0.08
N LEU A 133 12.45 12.63 -0.63
CA LEU A 133 13.73 11.93 -0.66
C LEU A 133 14.41 11.89 0.71
N THR A 134 14.35 12.98 1.50
CA THR A 134 14.83 12.97 2.90
C THR A 134 14.08 11.94 3.74
N ARG A 135 12.74 11.91 3.66
CA ARG A 135 11.94 10.91 4.40
C ARG A 135 12.23 9.48 3.95
N PHE A 136 12.46 9.27 2.66
CA PHE A 136 12.86 7.95 2.13
C PHE A 136 14.21 7.51 2.70
N ASP A 137 15.14 8.44 2.86
CA ASP A 137 16.47 8.15 3.39
C ASP A 137 16.46 7.89 4.90
N ASP A 138 15.67 8.68 5.65
CA ASP A 138 15.53 8.55 7.11
C ASP A 138 14.73 7.29 7.51
N ALA A 139 13.93 6.73 6.60
CA ALA A 139 13.05 5.61 6.89
C ALA A 139 13.82 4.29 6.98
N PRO A 140 13.48 3.42 7.95
CA PRO A 140 14.07 2.08 8.02
C PRO A 140 13.66 1.26 6.79
N ARG A 141 14.62 0.54 6.21
CA ARG A 141 14.38 -0.32 5.05
C ARG A 141 13.87 -1.68 5.51
N ALA A 142 12.67 -2.03 5.09
CA ALA A 142 12.16 -3.38 5.27
C ALA A 142 12.85 -4.34 4.29
N ARG A 143 13.29 -5.50 4.80
CA ARG A 143 13.80 -6.63 4.00
C ARG A 143 12.67 -7.49 3.44
N SER A 144 11.52 -7.52 4.10
CA SER A 144 10.31 -8.16 3.58
C SER A 144 9.06 -7.36 3.93
N VAL A 145 7.97 -7.62 3.19
CA VAL A 145 6.69 -6.93 3.34
C VAL A 145 5.57 -7.96 3.41
N LEU A 146 4.57 -7.71 4.25
CA LEU A 146 3.36 -8.50 4.37
C LEU A 146 2.13 -7.60 4.40
N LEU A 147 1.08 -8.00 3.67
CA LEU A 147 -0.18 -7.28 3.61
C LEU A 147 -1.23 -8.02 4.43
N LEU A 148 -1.59 -7.48 5.60
CA LEU A 148 -2.61 -8.04 6.48
C LEU A 148 -3.97 -7.41 6.15
N VAL A 149 -4.84 -8.21 5.55
CA VAL A 149 -6.12 -7.79 4.96
C VAL A 149 -7.27 -8.22 5.87
N ARG A 150 -8.11 -7.29 6.33
CA ARG A 150 -9.39 -7.68 6.93
C ARG A 150 -10.34 -8.13 5.83
N HIS A 151 -11.01 -9.26 6.02
CA HIS A 151 -12.00 -9.74 5.07
C HIS A 151 -13.02 -8.65 4.67
N ALA A 152 -13.49 -8.72 3.43
CA ALA A 152 -14.48 -7.82 2.87
C ALA A 152 -15.88 -8.01 3.52
N LYS A 153 -16.86 -7.21 3.11
CA LYS A 153 -18.22 -7.29 3.66
C LYS A 153 -18.88 -8.66 3.40
N ALA A 154 -19.46 -9.23 4.46
CA ALA A 154 -20.03 -10.58 4.46
C ALA A 154 -21.43 -10.63 5.11
N GLY A 155 -22.21 -9.54 5.05
CA GLY A 155 -23.47 -9.43 5.79
C GLY A 155 -23.26 -9.35 7.31
N ARG A 156 -24.37 -9.53 8.04
CA ARG A 156 -24.41 -9.60 9.50
C ARG A 156 -24.53 -11.05 9.96
N ARG A 157 -23.82 -11.39 11.03
CA ARG A 157 -23.88 -12.72 11.66
C ARG A 157 -25.30 -13.07 12.14
N SER A 158 -26.03 -12.10 12.68
CA SER A 158 -27.41 -12.29 13.19
C SER A 158 -28.43 -12.66 12.11
N GLU A 159 -28.12 -12.39 10.84
CA GLU A 159 -29.00 -12.64 9.69
C GLU A 159 -28.59 -13.93 8.95
N TRP A 160 -27.59 -14.67 9.46
CA TRP A 160 -27.10 -15.92 8.88
C TRP A 160 -27.52 -17.11 9.74
N SER A 161 -28.21 -18.07 9.12
CA SER A 161 -28.76 -19.25 9.79
C SER A 161 -27.84 -20.47 9.80
N GLY A 162 -26.72 -20.43 9.05
CA GLY A 162 -25.77 -21.54 8.96
C GLY A 162 -24.56 -21.41 9.90
N ASN A 163 -23.58 -22.28 9.73
CA ASN A 163 -22.27 -22.14 10.37
C ASN A 163 -21.63 -20.80 9.94
N ASP A 164 -21.26 -19.94 10.89
CA ASP A 164 -20.67 -18.61 10.58
C ASP A 164 -19.33 -18.73 9.84
N ASP A 165 -18.60 -19.83 10.00
CA ASP A 165 -17.35 -20.09 9.26
C ASP A 165 -17.58 -20.16 7.75
N LEU A 166 -18.79 -20.58 7.35
CA LEU A 166 -19.20 -20.72 5.95
C LEU A 166 -19.88 -19.46 5.38
N ARG A 167 -20.02 -18.39 6.17
CA ARG A 167 -20.71 -17.18 5.72
C ARG A 167 -19.92 -16.48 4.60
N PRO A 168 -20.51 -16.30 3.40
CA PRO A 168 -19.80 -15.75 2.25
C PRO A 168 -19.80 -14.22 2.23
N LEU A 169 -19.03 -13.65 1.30
CA LEU A 169 -19.08 -12.23 0.97
C LEU A 169 -20.45 -11.84 0.40
N GLU A 170 -20.94 -10.67 0.81
CA GLU A 170 -22.12 -10.05 0.21
C GLU A 170 -21.76 -9.36 -1.12
N LYS A 171 -22.75 -8.83 -1.84
CA LYS A 171 -22.52 -8.13 -3.13
C LYS A 171 -21.43 -7.06 -3.03
N ASN A 172 -21.53 -6.16 -2.06
CA ASN A 172 -20.52 -5.11 -1.86
C ASN A 172 -19.16 -5.67 -1.42
N GLY A 173 -19.14 -6.81 -0.72
CA GLY A 173 -17.90 -7.47 -0.33
C GLY A 173 -17.16 -8.05 -1.53
N ARG A 174 -17.88 -8.64 -2.49
CA ARG A 174 -17.28 -9.11 -3.73
C ARG A 174 -16.66 -7.96 -4.52
N VAL A 175 -17.35 -6.81 -4.62
CA VAL A 175 -16.76 -5.60 -5.23
C VAL A 175 -15.48 -5.15 -4.50
N GLN A 176 -15.46 -5.20 -3.17
CA GLN A 176 -14.24 -4.88 -2.42
C GLN A 176 -13.10 -5.87 -2.71
N ALA A 177 -13.39 -7.16 -2.87
CA ALA A 177 -12.41 -8.18 -3.20
C ALA A 177 -11.81 -7.96 -4.61
N GLU A 178 -12.65 -7.65 -5.59
CA GLU A 178 -12.18 -7.28 -6.95
C GLU A 178 -11.25 -6.06 -6.93
N MET A 179 -11.57 -5.05 -6.13
CA MET A 179 -10.74 -3.84 -6.03
C MET A 179 -9.48 -4.04 -5.17
N LEU A 180 -9.46 -5.05 -4.30
CA LEU A 180 -8.26 -5.41 -3.54
C LEU A 180 -7.19 -6.01 -4.45
N ALA A 181 -7.56 -6.83 -5.44
CA ALA A 181 -6.60 -7.50 -6.31
C ALA A 181 -5.56 -6.55 -6.95
N PRO A 182 -5.93 -5.49 -7.69
CA PRO A 182 -4.96 -4.57 -8.27
C PRO A 182 -4.16 -3.80 -7.19
N MET A 183 -4.79 -3.46 -6.06
CA MET A 183 -4.09 -2.82 -4.95
C MET A 183 -3.00 -3.71 -4.36
N LEU A 184 -3.30 -4.99 -4.10
CA LEU A 184 -2.35 -5.98 -3.57
C LEU A 184 -1.24 -6.28 -4.59
N ARG A 185 -1.58 -6.31 -5.89
CA ARG A 185 -0.61 -6.43 -6.99
C ARG A 185 0.38 -5.29 -7.04
N ALA A 186 -0.05 -4.05 -6.76
CA ALA A 186 0.85 -2.90 -6.70
C ALA A 186 2.00 -3.09 -5.68
N PHE A 187 1.81 -3.90 -4.64
CA PHE A 187 2.86 -4.24 -3.67
C PHE A 187 3.66 -5.50 -4.04
N GLY A 188 3.36 -6.17 -5.15
CA GLY A 188 4.07 -7.38 -5.58
C GLY A 188 3.65 -8.67 -4.86
N VAL A 189 2.41 -8.76 -4.36
CA VAL A 189 1.92 -9.98 -3.69
C VAL A 189 1.99 -11.19 -4.64
N THR A 190 2.63 -12.26 -4.17
CA THR A 190 2.75 -13.55 -4.87
C THR A 190 2.26 -14.73 -4.04
N ARG A 191 2.13 -14.57 -2.71
CA ARG A 191 1.65 -15.61 -1.79
C ARG A 191 0.36 -15.19 -1.09
N LEU A 192 -0.57 -16.13 -0.94
CA LEU A 192 -1.89 -15.86 -0.37
C LEU A 192 -2.16 -16.81 0.79
N HIS A 193 -2.60 -16.22 1.91
CA HIS A 193 -2.93 -16.92 3.14
C HIS A 193 -4.27 -16.43 3.66
N SER A 194 -5.02 -17.28 4.35
CA SER A 194 -6.32 -16.92 4.91
C SER A 194 -6.59 -17.62 6.22
N ALA A 195 -7.18 -16.92 7.19
CA ALA A 195 -7.91 -17.56 8.29
C ALA A 195 -8.98 -18.52 7.73
N PRO A 196 -9.33 -19.61 8.45
CA PRO A 196 -10.24 -20.65 7.98
C PRO A 196 -11.71 -20.19 7.99
N ARG A 197 -12.03 -19.16 7.19
CA ARG A 197 -13.37 -18.59 7.03
C ARG A 197 -13.60 -18.34 5.55
N VAL A 198 -14.76 -18.75 5.03
CA VAL A 198 -15.11 -18.58 3.61
C VAL A 198 -15.00 -17.11 3.18
N ARG A 199 -15.44 -16.16 4.02
CA ARG A 199 -15.29 -14.72 3.76
C ARG A 199 -13.84 -14.24 3.63
N CYS A 200 -12.89 -14.84 4.36
CA CYS A 200 -11.48 -14.48 4.29
C CYS A 200 -10.88 -15.01 2.98
N GLU A 201 -11.14 -16.26 2.64
CA GLU A 201 -10.70 -16.87 1.37
C GLU A 201 -11.27 -16.13 0.16
N GLN A 202 -12.58 -15.88 0.14
CA GLN A 202 -13.26 -15.13 -0.92
C GLN A 202 -12.77 -13.67 -1.06
N THR A 203 -12.15 -13.10 -0.03
CA THR A 203 -11.58 -11.74 -0.11
C THR A 203 -10.32 -11.72 -0.98
N LEU A 204 -9.56 -12.82 -1.00
CA LEU A 204 -8.33 -12.94 -1.80
C LEU A 204 -8.54 -13.73 -3.10
N ALA A 205 -9.69 -14.39 -3.27
CA ALA A 205 -9.97 -15.22 -4.45
C ALA A 205 -9.73 -14.52 -5.80
N PRO A 206 -10.14 -13.25 -6.04
CA PRO A 206 -9.86 -12.59 -7.32
C PRO A 206 -8.37 -12.51 -7.66
N LEU A 207 -7.54 -12.22 -6.65
CA LEU A 207 -6.08 -12.20 -6.84
C LEU A 207 -5.51 -13.61 -6.99
N ALA A 208 -6.05 -14.60 -6.28
CA ALA A 208 -5.65 -16.00 -6.41
C ALA A 208 -5.86 -16.51 -7.83
N ASP A 209 -7.03 -16.23 -8.41
CA ASP A 209 -7.40 -16.60 -9.78
C ASP A 209 -6.47 -15.91 -10.79
N GLU A 210 -6.21 -14.61 -10.62
CA GLU A 210 -5.29 -13.84 -11.47
C GLU A 210 -3.85 -14.37 -11.45
N LEU A 211 -3.36 -14.78 -10.27
CA LEU A 211 -2.02 -15.33 -10.09
C LEU A 211 -1.92 -16.81 -10.48
N GLY A 212 -3.04 -17.52 -10.63
CA GLY A 212 -3.06 -18.99 -10.66
C GLY A 212 -2.52 -19.62 -9.36
N ALA A 213 -2.65 -18.93 -8.23
CA ALA A 213 -2.09 -19.31 -6.94
C ALA A 213 -3.13 -19.93 -6.00
N SER A 214 -2.71 -20.87 -5.14
CA SER A 214 -3.56 -21.39 -4.07
C SER A 214 -3.53 -20.50 -2.83
N ILE A 215 -4.65 -20.42 -2.11
CA ILE A 215 -4.72 -19.75 -0.81
C ILE A 215 -4.43 -20.78 0.30
N SER A 216 -3.37 -20.54 1.08
CA SER A 216 -3.02 -21.39 2.22
C SER A 216 -3.88 -21.06 3.46
N THR A 217 -4.47 -22.08 4.08
CA THR A 217 -5.28 -21.90 5.29
C THR A 217 -4.40 -21.76 6.53
N GLU A 218 -4.72 -20.77 7.39
CA GLU A 218 -3.96 -20.41 8.59
C GLU A 218 -4.84 -20.39 9.84
N PRO A 219 -5.05 -21.54 10.53
CA PRO A 219 -5.94 -21.64 11.69
C PRO A 219 -5.60 -20.68 12.84
N ALA A 220 -4.30 -20.47 13.07
CA ALA A 220 -3.76 -19.58 14.11
C ALA A 220 -4.12 -18.10 13.89
N LEU A 221 -4.60 -17.72 12.69
CA LEU A 221 -4.89 -16.33 12.34
C LEU A 221 -6.40 -16.02 12.35
N SER A 222 -7.22 -16.88 12.95
CA SER A 222 -8.64 -16.60 13.22
C SER A 222 -8.83 -15.72 14.46
N ASP A 223 -10.00 -15.09 14.60
CA ASP A 223 -10.34 -14.29 15.80
C ASP A 223 -10.23 -15.14 17.06
N GLU A 224 -10.77 -16.36 17.02
CA GLU A 224 -10.82 -17.26 18.16
C GLU A 224 -9.42 -17.76 18.55
N ALA A 225 -8.60 -18.15 17.57
CA ALA A 225 -7.24 -18.62 17.84
C ALA A 225 -6.32 -17.50 18.35
N TYR A 226 -6.46 -16.28 17.82
CA TYR A 226 -5.70 -15.13 18.33
C TYR A 226 -6.04 -14.82 19.79
N LEU A 227 -7.32 -14.89 20.18
CA LEU A 227 -7.72 -14.63 21.56
C LEU A 227 -7.22 -15.70 22.54
N ASP A 228 -7.05 -16.94 22.08
CA ASP A 228 -6.53 -18.06 22.87
C ASP A 228 -4.99 -17.99 23.02
N ASP A 229 -4.27 -17.78 21.90
CA ASP A 229 -2.81 -17.69 21.89
C ASP A 229 -2.30 -16.58 20.93
N PRO A 230 -2.24 -15.31 21.40
CA PRO A 230 -1.71 -14.19 20.62
C PRO A 230 -0.27 -14.40 20.16
N VAL A 231 0.55 -15.09 20.97
CA VAL A 231 1.97 -15.32 20.70
C VAL A 231 2.12 -16.27 19.51
N ALA A 232 1.33 -17.35 19.44
CA ALA A 232 1.33 -18.25 18.30
C ALA A 232 0.87 -17.55 17.01
N ALA A 233 -0.15 -16.70 17.08
CA ALA A 233 -0.64 -15.95 15.93
C ALA A 233 0.43 -14.98 15.38
N VAL A 234 1.06 -14.19 16.25
CA VAL A 234 2.15 -13.26 15.87
C VAL A 234 3.35 -14.05 15.32
N SER A 235 3.76 -15.13 15.99
CA SER A 235 4.85 -16.00 15.51
C SER A 235 4.56 -16.56 14.11
N ARG A 236 3.32 -16.97 13.85
CA ARG A 236 2.91 -17.44 12.54
C ARG A 236 2.98 -16.34 11.49
N LEU A 237 2.49 -15.14 11.80
CA LEU A 237 2.51 -14.00 10.90
C LEU A 237 3.95 -13.58 10.53
N THR A 238 4.86 -13.52 11.52
CA THR A 238 6.28 -13.26 11.28
C THR A 238 6.94 -14.34 10.42
N ARG A 239 6.58 -15.62 10.62
CA ARG A 239 7.09 -16.72 9.76
C ARG A 239 6.61 -16.59 8.32
N ILE A 240 5.35 -16.18 8.11
CA ILE A 240 4.83 -15.91 6.77
C ILE A 240 5.58 -14.74 6.13
N ALA A 241 5.84 -13.66 6.89
CA ALA A 241 6.58 -12.49 6.40
C ALA A 241 8.05 -12.77 6.08
N GLY A 242 8.69 -13.70 6.79
CA GLY A 242 10.11 -14.05 6.59
C GLY A 242 10.39 -15.00 5.43
N ALA A 243 9.37 -15.57 4.78
CA ALA A 243 9.54 -16.43 3.61
C ALA A 243 9.68 -15.60 2.32
N GLU A 244 10.29 -16.19 1.29
CA GLU A 244 10.52 -15.54 -0.01
C GLU A 244 9.20 -15.08 -0.67
N GLY A 245 9.23 -13.90 -1.29
CA GLY A 245 8.07 -13.29 -1.91
C GLY A 245 7.10 -12.63 -0.92
N ILE A 246 6.29 -11.71 -1.41
CA ILE A 246 5.39 -10.90 -0.60
C ILE A 246 4.06 -11.63 -0.41
N ALA A 247 3.60 -11.68 0.84
CA ALA A 247 2.38 -12.38 1.21
C ALA A 247 1.24 -11.40 1.49
N ALA A 248 0.03 -11.75 1.04
CA ALA A 248 -1.21 -11.22 1.59
C ALA A 248 -1.87 -12.25 2.51
N VAL A 249 -2.33 -11.80 3.67
CA VAL A 249 -2.98 -12.61 4.70
C VAL A 249 -4.36 -12.06 4.97
N SER A 250 -5.42 -12.80 4.65
CA SER A 250 -6.79 -12.43 5.03
C SER A 250 -7.13 -12.92 6.44
N SER A 251 -7.57 -12.01 7.30
CA SER A 251 -7.98 -12.33 8.67
C SER A 251 -9.21 -11.49 9.07
N GLN A 252 -9.51 -11.46 10.36
CA GLN A 252 -10.76 -10.99 10.93
C GLN A 252 -10.58 -9.76 11.83
N GLY A 253 -11.70 -9.20 12.29
CA GLY A 253 -11.74 -7.88 12.91
C GLY A 253 -11.24 -7.81 14.36
N THR A 254 -11.08 -8.95 15.03
CA THR A 254 -10.55 -9.02 16.39
C THR A 254 -9.07 -9.36 16.38
N ALA A 255 -8.66 -10.33 15.54
CA ALA A 255 -7.27 -10.76 15.43
C ALA A 255 -6.36 -9.64 14.87
N ILE A 256 -6.79 -8.95 13.80
CA ILE A 256 -5.92 -7.97 13.12
C ILE A 256 -5.46 -6.83 14.05
N PRO A 257 -6.36 -6.10 14.76
CA PRO A 257 -5.91 -5.01 15.63
C PRO A 257 -4.96 -5.49 16.72
N GLY A 258 -5.18 -6.70 17.25
CA GLY A 258 -4.32 -7.33 18.23
C GLY A 258 -2.91 -7.62 17.67
N MET A 259 -2.84 -8.41 16.60
CA MET A 259 -1.57 -8.76 15.95
C MET A 259 -0.76 -7.54 15.52
N VAL A 260 -1.41 -6.50 14.97
CA VAL A 260 -0.72 -5.26 14.57
C VAL A 260 -0.10 -4.56 15.78
N ARG A 261 -0.82 -4.44 16.90
CA ARG A 261 -0.27 -3.83 18.13
C ARG A 261 0.83 -4.67 18.75
N ASP A 262 0.68 -5.99 18.77
CA ASP A 262 1.68 -6.90 19.35
C ASP A 262 3.00 -6.89 18.54
N LEU A 263 2.93 -6.68 17.22
CA LEU A 263 4.09 -6.47 16.37
C LEU A 263 4.69 -5.06 16.49
N ALA A 264 3.84 -4.02 16.50
CA ALA A 264 4.25 -2.62 16.47
C ALA A 264 4.79 -2.11 17.82
N GLY A 265 4.22 -2.59 18.93
CA GLY A 265 4.54 -2.13 20.28
C GLY A 265 6.01 -2.26 20.65
N PRO A 266 6.64 -3.46 20.51
CA PRO A 266 8.06 -3.64 20.75
C PRO A 266 8.97 -2.80 19.85
N ALA A 267 8.51 -2.43 18.66
CA ALA A 267 9.24 -1.58 17.71
C ALA A 267 9.02 -0.07 17.93
N GLY A 268 8.17 0.31 18.90
CA GLY A 268 7.85 1.71 19.18
C GLY A 268 7.05 2.41 18.08
N LEU A 269 6.37 1.66 17.22
CA LEU A 269 5.53 2.23 16.16
C LEU A 269 4.15 2.60 16.69
N ASP A 270 3.70 3.82 16.42
CA ASP A 270 2.34 4.26 16.74
C ASP A 270 1.35 3.76 15.67
N VAL A 271 0.49 2.82 16.08
CA VAL A 271 -0.59 2.24 15.27
C VAL A 271 -1.97 2.56 15.85
N GLY A 272 -2.05 3.42 16.88
CA GLY A 272 -3.27 3.70 17.61
C GLY A 272 -3.97 2.43 18.14
N ASP A 273 -5.29 2.36 17.95
CA ASP A 273 -6.08 1.16 18.29
C ASP A 273 -5.98 0.04 17.24
N ALA A 274 -5.29 0.28 16.13
CA ALA A 274 -5.19 -0.59 14.96
C ALA A 274 -6.56 -1.05 14.39
N SER A 275 -7.63 -0.28 14.64
CA SER A 275 -8.98 -0.60 14.18
C SER A 275 -9.03 -0.65 12.66
N THR A 276 -9.34 -1.84 12.14
CA THR A 276 -9.23 -2.15 10.71
C THR A 276 -10.62 -2.28 10.12
N LYS A 277 -10.99 -1.48 9.13
CA LYS A 277 -12.28 -1.58 8.42
C LYS A 277 -12.33 -2.85 7.57
N LYS A 278 -13.52 -3.34 7.22
CA LYS A 278 -13.68 -4.47 6.28
C LYS A 278 -13.06 -4.12 4.94
N ALA A 279 -12.24 -5.02 4.39
CA ALA A 279 -11.32 -4.79 3.26
C ALA A 279 -10.20 -3.77 3.51
N GLY A 280 -10.00 -3.32 4.76
CA GLY A 280 -8.84 -2.53 5.13
C GLY A 280 -7.58 -3.37 5.14
N VAL A 281 -6.45 -2.75 4.79
CA VAL A 281 -5.16 -3.41 4.64
C VAL A 281 -4.12 -2.73 5.52
N TRP A 282 -3.36 -3.50 6.27
CA TRP A 282 -2.11 -3.07 6.88
C TRP A 282 -0.95 -3.58 6.03
N VAL A 283 -0.10 -2.68 5.57
CA VAL A 283 1.18 -3.01 4.93
C VAL A 283 2.25 -2.95 6.01
N LEU A 284 2.80 -4.11 6.37
CA LEU A 284 3.76 -4.29 7.43
C LEU A 284 5.12 -4.61 6.81
N GLY A 285 6.11 -3.76 7.07
CA GLY A 285 7.49 -4.02 6.66
C GLY A 285 8.29 -4.62 7.80
N PHE A 286 9.11 -5.61 7.49
CA PHE A 286 9.94 -6.32 8.46
C PHE A 286 11.41 -6.19 8.10
N ASP A 287 12.25 -6.01 9.11
CA ASP A 287 13.68 -6.32 9.04
C ASP A 287 13.95 -7.54 9.92
N GLY A 288 14.16 -8.69 9.27
CA GLY A 288 14.15 -9.98 9.95
C GLY A 288 12.79 -10.25 10.59
N GLY A 289 12.76 -10.43 11.92
CA GLY A 289 11.52 -10.67 12.67
C GLY A 289 10.82 -9.41 13.19
N THR A 290 11.44 -8.24 13.05
CA THR A 290 10.99 -6.99 13.66
C THR A 290 10.27 -6.13 12.65
N VAL A 291 9.07 -5.65 13.00
CA VAL A 291 8.34 -4.66 12.19
C VAL A 291 9.05 -3.31 12.23
N VAL A 292 9.26 -2.69 11.07
CA VAL A 292 9.93 -1.38 10.93
C VAL A 292 9.01 -0.29 10.38
N HIS A 293 7.89 -0.66 9.75
CA HIS A 293 6.81 0.26 9.42
C HIS A 293 5.46 -0.46 9.37
N ALA A 294 4.38 0.28 9.58
CA ALA A 294 3.01 -0.21 9.54
C ALA A 294 2.09 0.85 8.92
N ASP A 295 1.68 0.65 7.66
CA ASP A 295 0.83 1.58 6.92
C ASP A 295 -0.59 1.05 6.77
N TYR A 296 -1.58 1.81 7.24
CA TYR A 296 -2.98 1.45 7.14
C TYR A 296 -3.69 2.10 5.95
N TYR A 297 -4.37 1.26 5.17
CA TYR A 297 -5.21 1.61 4.03
C TYR A 297 -6.66 1.23 4.37
N PRO A 298 -7.54 2.21 4.62
CA PRO A 298 -8.87 1.94 5.18
C PRO A 298 -9.86 1.36 4.16
N SER A 299 -9.54 1.38 2.87
CA SER A 299 -10.42 0.94 1.79
C SER A 299 -9.60 0.69 0.52
N PRO A 300 -9.92 -0.37 -0.24
CA PRO A 300 -9.40 -0.58 -1.60
C PRO A 300 -10.20 0.20 -2.64
N LEU A 301 -11.36 0.73 -2.26
CA LEU A 301 -12.26 1.42 -3.18
C LEU A 301 -11.64 2.76 -3.64
N PRO A 302 -11.89 3.16 -4.89
CA PRO A 302 -11.40 4.41 -5.46
C PRO A 302 -11.82 5.64 -4.67
N LEU A 303 -11.05 6.72 -4.80
CA LEU A 303 -11.35 7.99 -4.14
C LEU A 303 -12.56 8.72 -4.74
N PHE A 304 -12.94 8.39 -5.98
CA PHE A 304 -14.05 8.98 -6.74
C PHE A 304 -14.60 8.03 -7.81
#